data_AF-A0A9K3L2P9-F1
#
_entry.id   AF-A0A9K3L2P9-F1
#
_cell.length_a   1.000
_cell.length_b   1.000
_cell.length_c   1.000
_cell.angle_alpha   90.00
_cell.angle_beta   90.00
_cell.angle_gamma   90.00
#
_symmetry.space_group_name_H-M   'P 1'
#
loop_
_entity.id
_entity.type
_entity.pdbx_description
1 polymer ?
#
loop_
_entity_poly.entity_id
_entity_poly.type
_entity_poly.pdbx_seq_one_letter_code
_entity_poly.pdbx_strand_id
1 'polypeptide(L)'
;MVSSFDKSSHSNQPISAVSNLYCILSAFFFAACAYAQLNDPDPFLWVLSYIGLGVFPNLLVTTCPPKSIPIGTLRMILLGLAAVLTCTILYKIVSVIPKLELEASKGLGWHFLEHEEGRDSCGLLLLVLHSLYLCTAFLQDPQLRRRQPLQQRSSHDNHQFVSSLSAVASSPVVQAVGLLSVLVGAVYLWLVHHPDMVAKYKVPHCQGGMFGREGVGGEL
;
A
#
# COMPACT_ATOMS: atom_id res chain seq x y z
N MET A 1 20.60 -18.19 46.82
CA MET A 1 20.45 -18.17 45.35
C MET A 1 18.96 -18.09 45.02
N VAL A 2 18.43 -16.89 44.83
CA VAL A 2 17.03 -16.68 44.43
C VAL A 2 17.07 -16.35 42.94
N SER A 3 16.71 -17.33 42.11
CA SER A 3 16.43 -17.09 40.69
C SER A 3 15.14 -16.27 40.62
N SER A 4 15.30 -14.95 40.55
CA SER A 4 14.21 -14.03 40.25
C SER A 4 13.79 -14.28 38.80
N PHE A 5 12.85 -15.20 38.63
CA PHE A 5 12.16 -15.46 37.37
C PHE A 5 11.27 -14.25 37.08
N ASP A 6 11.87 -13.24 36.48
CA ASP A 6 11.20 -12.01 36.10
C ASP A 6 10.20 -12.35 34.99
N LYS A 7 8.95 -12.60 35.39
CA LYS A 7 7.78 -12.76 34.52
C LYS A 7 7.55 -11.40 33.84
N SER A 8 8.38 -11.10 32.85
CA SER A 8 8.13 -10.01 31.92
C SER A 8 6.89 -10.37 31.13
N SER A 9 5.73 -9.97 31.66
CA SER A 9 4.47 -9.97 30.94
C SER A 9 4.66 -8.99 29.78
N HIS A 10 5.12 -9.52 28.64
CA HIS A 10 4.98 -8.86 27.36
C HIS A 10 3.48 -8.68 27.14
N SER A 11 2.95 -7.54 27.58
CA SER A 11 1.61 -7.10 27.26
C SER A 11 1.60 -6.89 25.75
N ASN A 12 1.11 -7.89 25.03
CA ASN A 12 0.68 -7.69 23.65
C ASN A 12 -0.37 -6.59 23.71
N GLN A 13 0.01 -5.34 23.37
CA GLN A 13 -0.97 -4.28 23.28
C GLN A 13 -1.99 -4.72 22.22
N PRO A 14 -3.28 -4.78 22.56
CA PRO A 14 -4.28 -5.19 21.60
C PRO A 14 -4.24 -4.22 20.42
N ILE A 15 -4.23 -4.78 19.21
CA ILE A 15 -4.35 -4.00 17.98
C ILE A 15 -5.62 -3.16 18.10
N SER A 16 -5.53 -1.88 17.79
CA SER A 16 -6.71 -1.01 17.82
C SER A 16 -7.78 -1.53 16.86
N ALA A 17 -9.06 -1.44 17.24
CA ALA A 17 -10.16 -1.86 16.37
C ALA A 17 -10.12 -1.15 15.00
N VAL A 18 -9.66 0.10 14.96
CA VAL A 18 -9.49 0.90 13.74
C VAL A 18 -8.42 0.31 12.82
N SER A 19 -7.27 -0.09 13.38
CA SER A 19 -6.20 -0.75 12.61
C SER A 19 -6.66 -2.07 12.03
N ASN A 20 -7.40 -2.88 12.80
CA ASN A 20 -7.96 -4.14 12.30
C ASN A 20 -8.97 -3.90 11.17
N LEU A 21 -9.88 -2.92 11.34
CA LEU A 21 -10.84 -2.56 10.30
C LEU A 21 -10.14 -2.14 9.02
N TYR A 22 -9.11 -1.30 9.11
CA TYR A 22 -8.29 -0.90 7.97
C TYR A 22 -7.63 -2.10 7.27
N CYS A 23 -7.03 -3.04 8.02
CA CYS A 23 -6.40 -4.23 7.43
C CYS A 23 -7.42 -5.09 6.66
N ILE A 24 -8.62 -5.27 7.22
CA ILE A 24 -9.70 -6.02 6.57
C ILE A 24 -10.15 -5.33 5.27
N LEU A 25 -10.48 -4.02 5.35
CA LEU A 25 -10.98 -3.28 4.19
C LEU A 25 -9.91 -3.13 3.10
N SER A 26 -8.65 -2.90 3.48
CA SER A 26 -7.54 -2.84 2.52
C SER A 26 -7.29 -4.20 1.85
N ALA A 27 -7.43 -5.32 2.55
CA ALA A 27 -7.32 -6.64 1.94
C ALA A 27 -8.41 -6.85 0.86
N PHE A 28 -9.67 -6.49 1.14
CA PHE A 28 -10.73 -6.56 0.13
C PHE A 28 -10.48 -5.61 -1.05
N PHE A 29 -10.02 -4.40 -0.78
CA PHE A 29 -9.69 -3.43 -1.81
C PHE A 29 -8.58 -3.95 -2.74
N PHE A 30 -7.47 -4.43 -2.19
CA PHE A 30 -6.37 -4.96 -3.01
C PHE A 30 -6.73 -6.26 -3.73
N ALA A 31 -7.59 -7.10 -3.15
CA ALA A 31 -8.15 -8.25 -3.87
C ALA A 31 -9.00 -7.82 -5.07
N ALA A 32 -9.82 -6.76 -4.92
CA ALA A 32 -10.59 -6.19 -6.02
C ALA A 32 -9.67 -5.58 -7.09
N CYS A 33 -8.61 -4.87 -6.70
CA CYS A 33 -7.60 -4.38 -7.63
C CYS A 33 -6.91 -5.53 -8.38
N ALA A 34 -6.49 -6.59 -7.69
CA ALA A 34 -5.89 -7.77 -8.31
C ALA A 34 -6.84 -8.39 -9.34
N TYR A 35 -8.13 -8.52 -8.99
CA TYR A 35 -9.15 -9.03 -9.90
C TYR A 35 -9.32 -8.16 -11.15
N ALA A 36 -9.37 -6.84 -10.99
CA ALA A 36 -9.46 -5.91 -12.12
C ALA A 36 -8.25 -6.03 -13.06
N GLN A 37 -7.07 -6.30 -12.51
CA GLN A 37 -5.82 -6.44 -13.26
C GLN A 37 -5.64 -7.77 -13.97
N LEU A 38 -6.58 -8.71 -13.84
CA LEU A 38 -6.58 -9.92 -14.67
C LEU A 38 -6.75 -9.63 -16.16
N ASN A 39 -7.24 -8.44 -16.52
CA ASN A 39 -7.43 -8.02 -17.90
C ASN A 39 -6.29 -7.13 -18.44
N ASP A 40 -5.25 -6.88 -17.64
CA ASP A 40 -4.07 -6.14 -18.06
C ASP A 40 -3.22 -6.95 -19.06
N PRO A 41 -2.44 -6.32 -19.96
CA PRO A 41 -1.49 -7.04 -20.81
C PRO A 41 -0.46 -7.90 -20.03
N ASP A 42 -0.10 -7.50 -18.81
CA ASP A 42 0.79 -8.26 -17.91
C ASP A 42 0.11 -8.52 -16.55
N PRO A 43 -0.90 -9.42 -16.50
CA PRO A 43 -1.72 -9.61 -15.32
C PRO A 43 -0.93 -10.22 -14.16
N PHE A 44 0.12 -11.01 -14.46
CA PHE A 44 0.91 -11.72 -13.45
C PHE A 44 1.62 -10.75 -12.52
N LEU A 45 2.29 -9.73 -13.07
CA LEU A 45 3.02 -8.76 -12.28
C LEU A 45 2.09 -8.00 -11.32
N TRP A 46 0.95 -7.55 -11.82
CA TRP A 46 -0.01 -6.77 -11.05
C TRP A 46 -0.72 -7.59 -9.98
N VAL A 47 -1.26 -8.75 -10.36
CA VAL A 47 -1.91 -9.65 -9.41
C VAL A 47 -0.95 -10.07 -8.31
N LEU A 48 0.29 -10.44 -8.66
CA LEU A 48 1.29 -10.82 -7.68
C LEU A 48 1.63 -9.66 -6.73
N SER A 49 1.71 -8.45 -7.25
CA SER A 49 1.94 -7.24 -6.42
C SER A 49 0.79 -7.03 -5.44
N TYR A 50 -0.46 -6.96 -5.92
CA TYR A 50 -1.63 -6.70 -5.07
C TYR A 50 -1.89 -7.82 -4.05
N ILE A 51 -1.75 -9.09 -4.45
CA ILE A 51 -1.92 -10.21 -3.53
C ILE A 51 -0.74 -10.31 -2.56
N GLY A 52 0.50 -10.23 -3.06
CA GLY A 52 1.71 -10.43 -2.26
C GLY A 52 2.01 -9.30 -1.28
N LEU A 53 1.67 -8.05 -1.62
CA LEU A 53 1.94 -6.88 -0.78
C LEU A 53 0.70 -6.27 -0.14
N GLY A 54 -0.48 -6.47 -0.73
CA GLY A 54 -1.74 -5.95 -0.18
C GLY A 54 -2.50 -6.99 0.66
N VAL A 55 -2.77 -8.16 0.11
CA VAL A 55 -3.65 -9.15 0.76
C VAL A 55 -2.90 -10.03 1.76
N PHE A 56 -1.79 -10.63 1.34
CA PHE A 56 -1.06 -11.60 2.14
C PHE A 56 -0.49 -11.00 3.44
N PRO A 57 0.13 -9.80 3.45
CA PRO A 57 0.63 -9.21 4.69
C PRO A 57 -0.50 -8.85 5.67
N ASN A 58 -1.67 -8.44 5.18
CA ASN A 58 -2.86 -8.23 6.00
C ASN A 58 -3.30 -9.51 6.70
N LEU A 59 -3.37 -10.63 5.97
CA LEU A 59 -3.72 -11.94 6.53
C LEU A 59 -2.68 -12.37 7.58
N LEU A 60 -1.39 -12.22 7.29
CA LEU A 60 -0.33 -12.55 8.25
C LEU A 60 -0.48 -11.74 9.56
N VAL A 61 -0.65 -10.43 9.47
CA VAL A 61 -0.73 -9.56 10.65
C VAL A 61 -2.01 -9.82 11.48
N THR A 62 -3.11 -10.19 10.82
CA THR A 62 -4.41 -10.40 11.49
C THR A 62 -4.62 -11.82 12.02
N THR A 63 -4.02 -12.84 11.40
CA THR A 63 -4.30 -14.25 11.73
C THR A 63 -3.15 -14.97 12.42
N CYS A 64 -1.89 -14.56 12.19
CA CYS A 64 -0.74 -15.26 12.75
C CYS A 64 -0.33 -14.69 14.10
N PRO A 65 -0.02 -15.54 15.09
CA PRO A 65 0.54 -15.07 16.34
C PRO A 65 1.93 -14.44 16.09
N PRO A 66 2.28 -13.33 16.75
CA PRO A 66 3.52 -12.60 16.49
C PRO A 66 4.80 -13.42 16.72
N LYS A 67 4.71 -14.54 17.44
CA LYS A 67 5.85 -15.44 17.71
C LYS A 67 6.24 -16.35 16.55
N SER A 68 5.36 -16.56 15.56
CA SER A 68 5.62 -17.49 14.46
C SER A 68 6.27 -16.85 13.23
N ILE A 69 6.28 -15.52 13.16
CA ILE A 69 6.79 -14.78 12.00
C ILE A 69 8.14 -14.16 12.38
N PRO A 70 9.22 -14.36 11.58
CA PRO A 70 10.45 -13.60 11.75
C PRO A 70 10.21 -12.13 11.35
N ILE A 71 9.66 -11.34 12.29
CA ILE A 71 9.22 -9.94 12.11
C ILE A 71 10.29 -9.10 11.43
N GLY A 72 11.56 -9.27 11.81
CA GLY A 72 12.69 -8.58 11.20
C GLY A 72 12.83 -8.86 9.71
N THR A 73 12.77 -10.14 9.32
CA THR A 73 12.85 -10.55 7.91
C THR A 73 11.65 -10.04 7.11
N LEU A 74 10.43 -10.19 7.64
CA LEU A 74 9.22 -9.69 6.97
C LEU A 74 9.29 -8.17 6.76
N ARG A 75 9.73 -7.42 7.77
CA ARG A 75 9.90 -5.96 7.67
C ARG A 75 10.91 -5.59 6.58
N MET A 76 12.06 -6.26 6.53
CA MET A 76 13.07 -5.99 5.52
C MET A 76 12.56 -6.29 4.11
N ILE A 77 11.80 -7.38 3.94
CA ILE A 77 11.16 -7.73 2.67
C ILE A 77 10.17 -6.64 2.26
N LEU A 78 9.27 -6.23 3.15
CA LEU A 78 8.26 -5.21 2.84
C LEU A 78 8.90 -3.86 2.51
N LEU A 79 9.94 -3.43 3.24
CA LEU A 79 10.66 -2.18 2.96
C LEU A 79 11.43 -2.25 1.63
N GLY A 80 12.09 -3.38 1.35
CA GLY A 80 12.79 -3.58 0.08
C GLY A 80 11.83 -3.53 -1.11
N LEU A 81 10.69 -4.21 -1.00
CA LEU A 81 9.65 -4.17 -2.03
C LEU A 81 9.04 -2.77 -2.17
N ALA A 82 8.75 -2.07 -1.08
CA ALA A 82 8.26 -0.69 -1.13
C ALA A 82 9.25 0.25 -1.83
N ALA A 83 10.56 0.07 -1.62
CA ALA A 83 11.59 0.84 -2.31
C ALA A 83 11.60 0.55 -3.82
N VAL A 84 11.53 -0.73 -4.23
CA VAL A 84 11.44 -1.11 -5.65
C VAL A 84 10.20 -0.52 -6.31
N LEU A 85 9.03 -0.63 -5.66
CA LEU A 85 7.79 -0.05 -6.17
C LEU A 85 7.87 1.47 -6.27
N THR A 86 8.53 2.14 -5.33
CA THR A 86 8.75 3.59 -5.40
C THR A 86 9.58 3.95 -6.64
N CYS A 87 10.63 3.20 -6.95
CA CYS A 87 11.39 3.40 -8.19
C CYS A 87 10.51 3.15 -9.44
N THR A 88 9.65 2.14 -9.43
CA THR A 88 8.70 1.86 -10.52
C THR A 88 7.72 3.01 -10.73
N ILE A 89 7.18 3.58 -9.64
CA ILE A 89 6.30 4.75 -9.68
C ILE A 89 7.04 5.93 -10.31
N LEU A 90 8.26 6.23 -9.86
CA LEU A 90 9.05 7.33 -10.40
C LEU A 90 9.31 7.16 -11.90
N TYR A 91 9.64 5.94 -12.33
CA TYR A 91 9.80 5.63 -13.76
C TYR A 91 8.51 5.89 -14.56
N LYS A 92 7.35 5.41 -14.07
CA LYS A 92 6.05 5.62 -14.72
C LYS A 92 5.62 7.10 -14.73
N ILE A 93 5.89 7.85 -13.67
CA ILE A 93 5.59 9.29 -13.63
C ILE A 93 6.41 10.01 -14.71
N VAL A 94 7.70 9.70 -14.83
CA VAL A 94 8.58 10.30 -15.85
C VAL A 94 8.09 9.99 -17.27
N SER A 95 7.52 8.80 -17.52
CA SER A 95 6.96 8.48 -18.85
C SER A 95 5.62 9.18 -19.14
N VAL A 96 4.89 9.62 -18.11
CA VAL A 96 3.62 10.34 -18.24
C VAL A 96 3.82 11.84 -18.42
N ILE A 97 4.85 12.45 -17.81
CA ILE A 97 5.10 13.90 -17.85
C ILE A 97 4.99 14.50 -19.26
N PRO A 98 5.65 13.96 -20.31
CA PRO A 98 5.56 14.53 -21.66
C PRO A 98 4.14 14.51 -22.25
N LYS A 99 3.28 13.58 -21.80
CA LYS A 99 1.89 13.47 -22.27
C LYS A 99 0.99 14.53 -21.62
N LEU A 100 1.33 14.98 -20.41
CA LEU A 100 0.55 15.97 -19.65
C LEU A 100 0.70 17.40 -20.18
N GLU A 101 1.85 17.73 -20.79
CA GLU A 101 2.14 19.09 -21.29
C GLU A 101 1.29 19.49 -22.50
N LEU A 102 0.72 18.53 -23.23
CA LEU A 102 -0.06 18.80 -24.45
C LEU A 102 -1.52 19.20 -24.20
N GLU A 103 -2.09 18.92 -23.03
CA GLU A 103 -3.55 19.04 -22.81
C GLU A 103 -3.90 19.83 -21.52
N ALA A 104 -3.32 21.01 -21.33
CA ALA A 104 -3.41 21.79 -20.08
C ALA A 104 -4.81 22.38 -19.70
N SER A 105 -5.91 21.96 -20.33
CA SER A 105 -7.23 22.58 -20.12
C SER A 105 -8.09 21.94 -19.02
N LYS A 106 -7.83 20.69 -18.63
CA LYS A 106 -8.50 20.03 -17.49
C LYS A 106 -7.53 19.91 -16.32
N GLY A 107 -8.02 19.81 -15.09
CA GLY A 107 -7.17 19.75 -13.90
C GLY A 107 -6.12 18.63 -13.98
N LEU A 108 -4.87 18.96 -13.62
CA LEU A 108 -3.69 18.09 -13.77
C LEU A 108 -3.89 16.67 -13.22
N GLY A 109 -4.56 16.55 -12.07
CA GLY A 109 -4.81 15.24 -11.45
C GLY A 109 -5.74 14.34 -12.27
N TRP A 110 -6.74 14.93 -12.94
CA TRP A 110 -7.63 14.17 -13.81
C TRP A 110 -6.89 13.68 -15.06
N HIS A 111 -6.09 14.55 -15.69
CA HIS A 111 -5.26 14.15 -16.83
C HIS A 111 -4.26 13.05 -16.47
N PHE A 112 -3.68 13.09 -15.26
CA PHE A 112 -2.80 12.02 -14.80
C PHE A 112 -3.53 10.68 -14.68
N LEU A 113 -4.72 10.65 -14.07
CA LEU A 113 -5.53 9.43 -13.92
C LEU A 113 -6.15 8.93 -15.23
N GLU A 114 -6.23 9.79 -16.23
CA GLU A 114 -6.71 9.44 -17.56
C GLU A 114 -5.71 8.51 -18.28
N HIS A 115 -4.41 8.66 -17.98
CA HIS A 115 -3.37 7.76 -18.46
C HIS A 115 -3.30 6.47 -17.62
N GLU A 116 -3.12 5.34 -18.30
CA GLU A 116 -2.94 4.02 -17.67
C GLU A 116 -1.78 4.01 -16.69
N GLU A 117 -0.62 4.58 -17.07
CA GLU A 117 0.55 4.62 -16.21
C GLU A 117 0.32 5.47 -14.95
N GLY A 118 -0.56 6.48 -15.03
CA GLY A 118 -0.93 7.28 -13.88
C GLY A 118 -1.82 6.51 -12.90
N ARG A 119 -2.81 5.76 -13.40
CA ARG A 119 -3.63 4.86 -12.57
C ARG A 119 -2.79 3.79 -11.88
N ASP A 120 -1.87 3.19 -12.62
CA ASP A 120 -0.92 2.21 -12.09
C ASP A 120 -0.06 2.81 -10.98
N SER A 121 0.48 4.01 -11.22
CA SER A 121 1.29 4.73 -10.24
C SER A 121 0.51 5.01 -8.96
N CYS A 122 -0.78 5.38 -9.07
CA CYS A 122 -1.65 5.56 -7.91
C CYS A 122 -1.88 4.25 -7.15
N GLY A 123 -2.16 3.14 -7.86
CA GLY A 123 -2.34 1.83 -7.24
C GLY A 123 -1.09 1.34 -6.50
N LEU A 124 0.09 1.50 -7.12
CA LEU A 124 1.37 1.20 -6.51
C LEU A 124 1.68 2.10 -5.31
N LEU A 125 1.35 3.39 -5.38
CA LEU A 125 1.53 4.32 -4.28
C LEU A 125 0.71 3.88 -3.06
N LEU A 126 -0.54 3.44 -3.25
CA LEU A 126 -1.35 2.88 -2.16
C LEU A 126 -0.71 1.63 -1.55
N LEU A 127 -0.11 0.76 -2.38
CA LEU A 127 0.62 -0.42 -1.94
C LEU A 127 1.85 -0.07 -1.09
N VAL A 128 2.61 0.96 -1.51
CA VAL A 128 3.76 1.47 -0.77
C VAL A 128 3.32 2.04 0.58
N LEU A 129 2.32 2.92 0.58
CA LEU A 129 1.78 3.51 1.80
C LEU A 129 1.24 2.43 2.77
N HIS A 130 0.54 1.42 2.23
CA HIS A 130 0.08 0.28 3.01
C HIS A 130 1.23 -0.53 3.61
N SER A 131 2.27 -0.82 2.83
CA SER A 131 3.45 -1.58 3.30
C SER A 131 4.22 -0.83 4.39
N LEU A 132 4.38 0.48 4.23
CA LEU A 132 4.99 1.36 5.24
C LEU A 132 4.14 1.42 6.51
N TYR A 133 2.82 1.49 6.38
CA TYR A 133 1.92 1.40 7.51
C TYR A 133 2.08 0.08 8.28
N LEU A 134 2.10 -1.06 7.59
CA LEU A 134 2.28 -2.35 8.26
C LEU A 134 3.64 -2.43 8.99
N CYS A 135 4.70 -1.91 8.37
CA CYS A 135 6.03 -1.86 8.97
C CYS A 135 6.09 -0.99 10.23
N THR A 136 5.39 0.15 10.24
CA THR A 136 5.41 1.10 11.35
C THR A 136 4.42 0.76 12.46
N ALA A 137 3.25 0.23 12.12
CA ALA A 137 2.17 -0.07 13.07
C ALA A 137 2.34 -1.44 13.76
N PHE A 138 2.87 -2.45 13.06
CA PHE A 138 2.85 -3.84 13.53
C PHE A 138 4.22 -4.50 13.66
N LEU A 139 5.22 -4.04 12.89
CA LEU A 139 6.55 -4.67 12.85
C LEU A 139 7.61 -3.88 13.64
N GLN A 140 7.18 -3.03 14.58
CA GLN A 140 8.09 -2.41 15.54
C GLN A 140 8.48 -3.44 16.59
N ASP A 141 9.74 -3.89 16.54
CA ASP A 141 10.30 -4.76 17.56
C ASP A 141 10.43 -3.98 18.90
N PRO A 142 9.68 -4.37 19.95
CA PRO A 142 9.78 -3.73 21.26
C PRO A 142 11.20 -3.82 21.84
N GLN A 143 11.96 -4.87 21.48
CA GLN A 143 13.32 -5.09 21.95
C GLN A 143 14.28 -4.05 21.36
N LEU A 144 14.10 -3.64 20.09
CA LEU A 144 14.89 -2.56 19.49
C LEU A 144 14.59 -1.22 20.17
N ARG A 145 13.33 -0.98 20.57
CA ARG A 145 12.96 0.23 21.32
C ARG A 145 13.59 0.26 22.71
N ARG A 146 13.69 -0.90 23.37
CA ARG A 146 14.29 -1.04 24.71
C ARG A 146 15.82 -1.01 24.69
N ARG A 147 16.43 -1.46 23.58
CA ARG A 147 17.88 -1.50 23.38
C ARG A 147 18.46 -0.22 22.79
N GLN A 148 17.70 0.85 22.56
CA GLN A 148 18.28 2.18 22.38
C GLN A 148 18.65 2.73 23.76
N PRO A 149 19.87 2.50 24.27
CA PRO A 149 20.25 2.95 25.60
C PRO A 149 20.73 4.40 25.45
N LEU A 150 20.89 5.07 26.57
CA LEU A 150 21.39 6.45 26.77
C LEU A 150 22.76 6.80 26.10
N GLN A 151 23.28 5.97 25.20
CA GLN A 151 24.61 6.07 24.61
C GLN A 151 24.72 7.10 23.46
N GLN A 152 23.62 7.77 23.09
CA GLN A 152 23.58 8.74 22.00
C GLN A 152 23.76 10.21 22.46
N ARG A 153 24.38 10.45 23.62
CA ARG A 153 24.63 11.81 24.15
C ARG A 153 26.02 12.39 23.80
N SER A 154 26.87 11.70 23.03
CA SER A 154 28.30 12.10 22.92
C SER A 154 28.89 12.26 21.52
N SER A 155 28.12 12.29 20.43
CA SER A 155 28.70 12.65 19.12
C SER A 155 27.74 13.52 18.32
N HIS A 156 27.87 14.81 18.61
CA HIS A 156 27.34 15.94 17.87
C HIS A 156 27.87 15.91 16.42
N ASP A 157 26.95 15.86 15.44
CA ASP A 157 26.86 16.85 14.33
C ASP A 157 26.43 16.35 12.94
N ASN A 158 26.24 15.05 12.65
CA ASN A 158 25.80 14.64 11.28
C ASN A 158 24.61 13.67 11.16
N HIS A 159 23.97 13.24 12.25
CA HIS A 159 22.83 12.29 12.19
C HIS A 159 21.42 12.92 12.32
N GLN A 160 21.29 14.24 12.28
CA GLN A 160 19.99 14.93 12.46
C GLN A 160 18.96 14.67 11.33
N PHE A 161 19.39 14.29 10.13
CA PHE A 161 18.46 14.14 9.00
C PHE A 161 17.60 12.88 9.08
N VAL A 162 18.11 11.78 9.67
CA VAL A 162 17.36 10.51 9.76
C VAL A 162 16.42 10.50 10.97
N SER A 163 16.75 11.24 12.03
CA SER A 163 15.90 11.35 13.23
C SER A 163 14.67 12.24 13.02
N SER A 164 14.72 13.20 12.09
CA SER A 164 13.60 14.10 11.79
C SER A 164 12.47 13.43 10.99
N LEU A 165 12.76 12.41 10.17
CA LEU A 165 11.74 11.55 9.56
C LEU A 165 11.01 10.66 10.58
N SER A 166 11.64 10.31 11.71
CA SER A 166 11.00 9.60 12.83
C SER A 166 10.16 10.52 13.74
N ALA A 167 10.35 11.84 13.67
CA ALA A 167 9.64 12.80 14.52
C ALA A 167 8.17 13.03 14.09
N VAL A 168 7.80 12.61 12.88
CA VAL A 168 6.39 12.58 12.41
C VAL A 168 5.83 11.15 12.50
N ALA A 169 6.18 10.42 13.57
CA ALA A 169 5.51 9.17 13.90
C ALA A 169 4.12 9.49 14.44
N SER A 170 3.19 9.83 13.54
CA SER A 170 1.76 9.92 13.85
C SER A 170 1.30 8.59 14.43
N SER A 171 0.35 8.64 15.38
CA SER A 171 -0.23 7.43 15.97
C SER A 171 -0.70 6.46 14.87
N PRO A 172 -0.45 5.13 14.99
CA PRO A 172 -0.93 4.15 14.02
C PRO A 172 -2.43 4.25 13.72
N VAL A 173 -3.22 4.76 14.68
CA VAL A 173 -4.65 5.02 14.48
C VAL A 173 -4.87 6.17 13.49
N VAL A 174 -4.12 7.27 13.64
CA VAL A 174 -4.21 8.43 12.73
C VAL A 174 -3.78 8.03 11.32
N GLN A 175 -2.71 7.23 11.20
CA GLN A 175 -2.29 6.70 9.90
C GLN A 175 -3.37 5.80 9.27
N ALA A 176 -3.98 4.91 10.05
CA ALA A 176 -5.06 4.05 9.58
C ALA A 176 -6.27 4.84 9.08
N VAL A 177 -6.69 5.88 9.81
CA VAL A 177 -7.79 6.77 9.40
C VAL A 177 -7.45 7.52 8.11
N GLY A 178 -6.22 8.02 8.00
CA GLY A 178 -5.74 8.70 6.79
C GLY A 178 -5.80 7.76 5.58
N LEU A 179 -5.26 6.55 5.71
CA LEU A 179 -5.26 5.56 4.63
C LEU A 179 -6.67 5.07 4.28
N LEU A 180 -7.53 4.90 5.28
CA LEU A 180 -8.93 4.56 5.04
C LEU A 180 -9.64 5.65 4.24
N SER A 181 -9.39 6.93 4.57
CA SER A 181 -9.94 8.06 3.81
C SER A 181 -9.46 8.05 2.35
N VAL A 182 -8.19 7.72 2.13
CA VAL A 182 -7.62 7.56 0.78
C VAL A 182 -8.28 6.41 0.03
N LEU A 183 -8.51 5.25 0.67
CA LEU A 183 -9.21 4.12 0.06
C LEU A 183 -10.65 4.48 -0.34
N VAL A 184 -11.39 5.16 0.55
CA VAL A 184 -12.74 5.64 0.25
C VAL A 184 -12.72 6.61 -0.93
N GLY A 185 -11.75 7.52 -0.97
CA GLY A 185 -11.54 8.43 -2.11
C GLY A 185 -11.25 7.69 -3.42
N ALA A 186 -10.39 6.66 -3.39
CA ALA A 186 -10.09 5.85 -4.55
C ALA A 186 -11.32 5.09 -5.08
N VAL A 187 -12.10 4.48 -4.19
CA VAL A 187 -13.37 3.81 -4.55
C VAL A 187 -14.37 4.81 -5.11
N TYR A 188 -14.51 5.98 -4.49
CA TYR A 188 -15.39 7.04 -4.98
C TYR A 188 -15.00 7.50 -6.40
N LEU A 189 -13.71 7.81 -6.62
CA LEU A 189 -13.21 8.23 -7.92
C LEU A 189 -13.43 7.14 -8.98
N TRP A 190 -13.22 5.88 -8.62
CA TRP A 190 -13.54 4.76 -9.48
C TRP A 190 -15.02 4.72 -9.83
N LEU A 191 -15.93 4.70 -8.84
CA LEU A 191 -17.36 4.59 -9.09
C LEU A 191 -17.92 5.75 -9.94
N VAL A 192 -17.47 6.98 -9.66
CA VAL A 192 -17.98 8.17 -10.35
C VAL A 192 -17.40 8.30 -11.74
N HIS A 193 -16.09 8.09 -11.91
CA HIS A 193 -15.43 8.45 -13.15
C HIS A 193 -15.02 7.28 -14.04
N HIS A 194 -15.01 6.05 -13.54
CA HIS A 194 -14.77 4.88 -14.38
C HIS A 194 -15.74 4.79 -15.57
N PRO A 195 -17.07 4.99 -15.41
CA PRO A 195 -17.99 4.92 -16.55
C PRO A 195 -17.62 5.88 -17.69
N ASP A 196 -17.26 7.12 -17.35
CA ASP A 196 -16.85 8.14 -18.31
C ASP A 196 -15.55 7.76 -19.03
N MET A 197 -14.58 7.21 -18.29
CA MET A 197 -13.33 6.70 -18.88
C MET A 197 -13.60 5.55 -19.85
N VAL A 198 -14.47 4.61 -19.47
CA VAL A 198 -14.85 3.48 -20.34
C VAL A 198 -15.55 3.96 -21.60
N ALA A 199 -16.46 4.93 -21.48
CA ALA A 199 -17.18 5.49 -22.62
C ALA A 199 -16.23 6.24 -23.58
N LYS A 200 -15.28 7.01 -23.04
CA LYS A 200 -14.34 7.81 -23.83
C LYS A 200 -13.31 6.95 -24.57
N TYR A 201 -12.68 6.01 -23.88
CA TYR A 201 -11.55 5.25 -24.42
C TYR A 201 -11.93 3.93 -25.06
N LYS A 202 -13.17 3.45 -24.85
CA LYS A 202 -13.70 2.20 -25.40
C LYS A 202 -12.74 1.02 -25.22
N VAL A 203 -12.03 0.99 -24.09
CA VAL A 203 -10.99 -0.02 -23.87
C VAL A 203 -11.68 -1.36 -23.57
N PRO A 204 -11.48 -2.41 -24.39
CA PRO A 204 -12.23 -3.66 -24.26
C PRO A 204 -12.12 -4.30 -22.87
N HIS A 205 -10.94 -4.22 -22.25
CA HIS A 205 -10.68 -4.77 -20.92
C HIS A 205 -11.47 -4.06 -19.80
N CYS A 206 -11.84 -2.78 -19.97
CA CYS A 206 -12.66 -2.06 -18.99
C CYS A 206 -14.18 -2.27 -19.19
N GLN A 207 -14.59 -2.84 -20.33
CA GLN A 207 -16.01 -3.07 -20.66
C GLN A 207 -16.55 -4.40 -20.12
N GLY A 208 -15.76 -5.13 -19.33
CA GLY A 208 -16.17 -6.43 -18.80
C GLY A 208 -16.10 -7.57 -19.84
N GLY A 209 -15.39 -7.35 -20.96
CA GLY A 209 -15.01 -8.39 -21.92
C GLY A 209 -13.96 -9.34 -21.34
N MET A 210 -14.25 -9.97 -20.20
CA MET A 210 -13.39 -10.97 -19.60
C MET A 210 -13.46 -12.27 -20.41
N PHE A 211 -12.30 -12.84 -20.74
CA PHE A 211 -12.14 -14.16 -21.39
C PHE A 211 -12.70 -14.31 -22.81
N GLY A 212 -12.65 -13.25 -23.63
CA GLY A 212 -13.02 -13.39 -25.05
C GLY A 212 -14.48 -13.78 -25.28
N ARG A 213 -15.37 -13.52 -24.32
CA ARG A 213 -16.82 -13.45 -24.56
C ARG A 213 -17.12 -12.15 -25.30
N GLU A 214 -16.55 -11.99 -26.49
CA GLU A 214 -17.10 -11.06 -27.46
C GLU A 214 -18.51 -11.53 -27.78
N GLY A 215 -19.45 -10.58 -27.78
CA GLY A 215 -20.88 -10.86 -27.78
C GLY A 215 -21.30 -11.90 -28.82
N VAL A 216 -21.74 -13.06 -28.35
CA VAL A 216 -22.63 -13.97 -29.09
C VAL A 216 -24.06 -13.39 -29.14
N GLY A 217 -24.20 -12.06 -29.23
CA GLY A 217 -25.47 -11.36 -29.02
C GLY A 217 -25.62 -10.09 -29.83
N GLY A 218 -24.99 -10.03 -31.00
CA GLY A 218 -24.97 -8.86 -31.88
C GLY A 218 -25.68 -9.05 -33.22
N GLU A 219 -26.74 -9.86 -33.29
CA GLU A 219 -27.78 -9.79 -34.33
C GLU A 219 -29.12 -10.26 -33.74
N LEU A 220 -29.89 -9.33 -33.15
CA LEU A 220 -31.35 -9.43 -32.96
C LEU A 220 -31.97 -8.05 -33.17
#